data_AF-A0A9D3ML23-F1
#
_entry.id   AF-A0A9D3ML23-F1
#
_cell.length_a   1.000
_cell.length_b   1.000
_cell.length_c   1.000
_cell.angle_alpha   90.00
_cell.angle_beta   90.00
_cell.angle_gamma   90.00
#
_symmetry.space_group_name_H-M   'P 1'
#
loop_
_entity.id
_entity.type
_entity.pdbx_description
1 polymer ?
#
loop_
_entity_poly.entity_id
_entity_poly.type
_entity_poly.pdbx_seq_one_letter_code
_entity_poly.pdbx_strand_id
1 'polypeptide(L)'
;MKHRSVAEQSFQAHHSHNLRMKRDPKVFWFAQQSAKPRKRRHPTPLNDPLFNEQWFLSDAFSQNVVAAWIRGCTGKGVVVSVLDDGIEKSHPDLSENYDPKASYDMNDNDANPEPPYSQISQNRHGTRCAGVIAAVANNTVCGVGVAFNARIGGIRMLDGYVTDLLEAKSLTFNQQHINIYSASWGPKDDGKTVDGPGILASEAFIRGISSV
;
A
#
# COMPACT_ATOMS: atom_id res chain seq x y z
N MET A 1 -38.74 -14.50 20.19
CA MET A 1 -39.11 -15.88 20.57
C MET A 1 -37.83 -16.73 20.62
N LYS A 2 -37.44 -17.28 21.78
CA LYS A 2 -36.34 -18.26 21.89
C LYS A 2 -36.93 -19.66 21.87
N HIS A 3 -36.46 -20.52 20.98
CA HIS A 3 -36.96 -21.89 20.85
C HIS A 3 -36.11 -22.85 21.70
N ARG A 4 -36.68 -23.37 22.79
CA ARG A 4 -35.95 -24.18 23.82
C ARG A 4 -35.29 -25.46 23.29
N SER A 5 -35.71 -25.96 22.13
CA SER A 5 -35.22 -27.22 21.56
C SER A 5 -34.09 -27.08 20.53
N VAL A 6 -33.59 -25.87 20.28
CA VAL A 6 -32.51 -25.63 19.31
C VAL A 6 -31.40 -24.85 20.03
N ALA A 7 -30.19 -25.40 20.01
CA ALA A 7 -29.03 -24.70 20.57
C ALA A 7 -28.69 -23.46 19.74
N GLU A 8 -28.49 -22.32 20.39
CA GLU A 8 -28.21 -21.02 19.74
C GLU A 8 -26.88 -21.00 18.97
N GLN A 9 -25.95 -21.93 19.24
CA GLN A 9 -24.59 -21.95 18.69
C GLN A 9 -24.18 -23.32 18.13
N SER A 10 -25.08 -23.99 17.40
CA SER A 10 -24.74 -25.27 16.76
C SER A 10 -24.03 -25.05 15.42
N PHE A 11 -22.93 -25.78 15.18
CA PHE A 11 -22.27 -25.87 13.87
C PHE A 11 -23.04 -26.76 12.87
N GLN A 12 -23.98 -27.57 13.36
CA GLN A 12 -24.78 -28.49 12.55
C GLN A 12 -26.27 -28.19 12.67
N ALA A 13 -27.00 -28.40 11.57
CA ALA A 13 -28.44 -28.22 11.54
C ALA A 13 -29.15 -29.33 12.36
N HIS A 14 -30.17 -28.96 13.14
CA HIS A 14 -30.94 -29.86 13.98
C HIS A 14 -31.98 -30.61 13.14
N HIS A 15 -31.63 -31.82 12.72
CA HIS A 15 -32.34 -32.57 11.70
C HIS A 15 -33.85 -32.74 11.95
N SER A 16 -34.24 -33.23 13.13
CA SER A 16 -35.65 -33.50 13.45
C SER A 16 -36.51 -32.23 13.53
N HIS A 17 -35.91 -31.10 13.93
CA HIS A 17 -36.63 -29.84 14.03
C HIS A 17 -36.84 -29.22 12.65
N ASN A 18 -35.83 -29.27 11.79
CA ASN A 18 -35.97 -28.84 10.39
C ASN A 18 -37.00 -29.69 9.64
N LEU A 19 -37.04 -31.00 9.87
CA LEU A 19 -38.07 -31.87 9.28
C LEU A 19 -39.48 -31.49 9.74
N ARG A 20 -39.66 -31.15 11.03
CA ARG A 20 -40.94 -30.68 11.55
C ARG A 20 -41.38 -29.39 10.88
N MET A 21 -40.48 -28.41 10.76
CA MET A 21 -40.76 -27.11 10.13
C MET A 21 -41.05 -27.25 8.63
N LYS A 22 -40.42 -28.20 7.91
CA LYS A 22 -40.74 -28.50 6.49
C LYS A 22 -42.14 -29.09 6.30
N ARG A 23 -42.65 -29.79 7.31
CA ARG A 23 -43.92 -30.53 7.23
C ARG A 23 -45.10 -29.73 7.79
N ASP A 24 -44.86 -28.60 8.44
CA ASP A 24 -45.92 -27.76 8.98
C ASP A 24 -46.52 -26.89 7.86
N PRO A 25 -47.81 -27.07 7.50
CA PRO A 25 -48.44 -26.34 6.40
C PRO A 25 -48.59 -24.83 6.68
N LYS A 26 -48.36 -24.37 7.92
CA LYS A 26 -48.36 -22.95 8.28
C LYS A 26 -46.99 -22.28 8.10
N VAL A 27 -45.94 -23.05 7.79
CA VAL A 27 -44.57 -22.53 7.62
C VAL A 27 -44.27 -22.37 6.13
N PHE A 28 -44.32 -21.15 5.63
CA PHE A 28 -44.02 -20.84 4.22
C PHE A 28 -42.52 -20.92 3.90
N TRP A 29 -41.64 -20.55 4.84
CA TRP A 29 -40.20 -20.63 4.69
C TRP A 29 -39.50 -20.69 6.04
N PHE A 30 -38.38 -21.41 6.12
CA PHE A 30 -37.46 -21.33 7.25
C PHE A 30 -36.03 -21.66 6.79
N ALA A 31 -35.04 -21.11 7.51
CA ALA A 31 -33.65 -21.53 7.43
C ALA A 31 -33.04 -21.56 8.83
N GLN A 32 -32.42 -22.68 9.20
CA GLN A 32 -31.69 -22.74 10.45
C GLN A 32 -30.35 -22.02 10.32
N GLN A 33 -30.11 -21.06 11.23
CA GLN A 33 -28.78 -20.47 11.39
C GLN A 33 -27.85 -21.50 12.03
N SER A 34 -26.71 -21.76 11.39
CA SER A 34 -25.60 -22.54 11.94
C SER A 34 -24.41 -21.62 12.17
N ALA A 35 -23.70 -21.84 13.28
CA ALA A 35 -22.44 -21.17 13.54
C ALA A 35 -21.46 -21.53 12.42
N LYS A 36 -20.85 -20.53 11.77
CA LYS A 36 -19.80 -20.77 10.78
C LYS A 36 -18.47 -20.98 11.51
N PRO A 37 -17.70 -22.04 11.20
CA PRO A 37 -16.37 -22.20 11.77
C PRO A 37 -15.49 -21.03 11.29
N ARG A 38 -15.03 -20.21 12.24
CA ARG A 38 -14.01 -19.20 11.99
C ARG A 38 -12.66 -19.82 12.31
N LYS A 39 -11.88 -20.18 11.28
CA LYS A 39 -10.45 -20.43 11.47
C LYS A 39 -9.76 -19.07 11.64
N ARG A 40 -9.03 -18.89 12.75
CA ARG A 40 -8.00 -17.85 12.80
C ARG A 40 -7.01 -18.17 11.68
N ARG A 41 -6.93 -17.28 10.69
CA ARG A 41 -5.86 -17.32 9.69
C ARG A 41 -4.63 -16.79 10.42
N HIS A 42 -3.68 -17.69 10.73
CA HIS A 42 -2.36 -17.24 11.13
C HIS A 42 -1.69 -16.63 9.89
N PRO A 43 -1.05 -15.46 9.99
CA PRO A 43 -0.19 -14.99 8.94
C PRO A 43 0.83 -16.09 8.66
N THR A 44 1.04 -16.43 7.39
CA THR A 44 2.24 -17.17 7.01
C THR A 44 3.41 -16.36 7.58
N PRO A 45 4.26 -16.92 8.45
CA PRO A 45 5.35 -16.14 9.02
C PRO A 45 6.23 -15.66 7.88
N LEU A 46 6.30 -14.33 7.72
CA LEU A 46 7.25 -13.71 6.80
C LEU A 46 8.66 -14.07 7.26
N ASN A 47 9.53 -14.45 6.33
CA ASN A 47 10.90 -14.87 6.66
C ASN A 47 11.89 -13.68 6.72
N ASP A 48 11.39 -12.46 6.55
CA ASP A 48 12.18 -11.23 6.49
C ASP A 48 12.72 -10.87 7.90
N PRO A 49 14.04 -10.71 8.07
CA PRO A 49 14.68 -10.66 9.40
C PRO A 49 14.23 -9.48 10.26
N LEU A 50 13.93 -8.34 9.66
CA LEU A 50 13.50 -7.12 10.35
C LEU A 50 11.98 -6.98 10.46
N PHE A 51 11.18 -7.93 9.97
CA PHE A 51 9.72 -7.85 10.03
C PHE A 51 9.21 -7.69 11.48
N ASN A 52 9.83 -8.38 12.43
CA ASN A 52 9.47 -8.27 13.84
C ASN A 52 9.87 -6.92 14.47
N GLU A 53 10.79 -6.18 13.84
CA GLU A 53 11.20 -4.83 14.25
C GLU A 53 10.29 -3.74 13.66
N GLN A 54 9.54 -4.06 12.60
CA GLN A 54 8.55 -3.16 11.98
C GLN A 54 7.26 -3.09 12.81
N TRP A 55 7.37 -2.55 14.01
CA TRP A 55 6.28 -2.42 15.00
C TRP A 55 4.99 -1.81 14.42
N PHE A 56 5.11 -0.90 13.44
CA PHE A 56 3.99 -0.22 12.78
C PHE A 56 3.14 -1.16 11.90
N LEU A 57 3.65 -2.34 11.54
CA LEU A 57 2.92 -3.41 10.85
C LEU A 57 2.27 -4.40 11.82
N SER A 58 2.63 -4.39 13.11
CA SER A 58 2.14 -5.36 14.10
C SER A 58 0.71 -5.09 14.58
N ASP A 59 -0.10 -6.12 14.80
CA ASP A 59 -1.50 -5.99 15.24
C ASP A 59 -1.70 -5.16 16.54
N ALA A 60 -0.67 -5.03 17.39
CA ALA A 60 -0.76 -4.33 18.68
C ALA A 60 -0.75 -2.79 18.55
N PHE A 61 -0.15 -2.25 17.48
CA PHE A 61 0.03 -0.81 17.28
C PHE A 61 -0.28 -0.36 15.83
N SER A 62 -0.70 -1.28 14.95
CA SER A 62 -0.76 -1.04 13.51
C SER A 62 -2.06 -0.41 13.02
N GLN A 63 -1.95 0.07 11.78
CA GLN A 63 -3.04 0.37 10.85
C GLN A 63 -3.83 -0.89 10.39
N ASN A 64 -3.69 -2.03 11.08
CA ASN A 64 -4.36 -3.31 10.77
C ASN A 64 -3.99 -3.88 9.38
N VAL A 65 -2.74 -3.67 8.95
CA VAL A 65 -2.23 -4.08 7.63
C VAL A 65 -2.24 -5.60 7.47
N VAL A 66 -1.87 -6.34 8.53
CA VAL A 66 -1.85 -7.81 8.51
C VAL A 66 -3.24 -8.39 8.21
N ALA A 67 -4.32 -7.77 8.71
CA ALA A 67 -5.67 -8.22 8.37
C ALA A 67 -6.03 -7.99 6.89
N ALA A 68 -5.44 -6.98 6.23
CA ALA A 68 -5.58 -6.79 4.78
C ALA A 68 -4.82 -7.89 4.01
N TRP A 69 -3.60 -8.21 4.41
CA TRP A 69 -2.81 -9.31 3.82
C TRP A 69 -3.52 -10.67 3.96
N ILE A 70 -4.11 -10.95 5.13
CA ILE A 70 -4.92 -12.16 5.38
C ILE A 70 -6.14 -12.26 4.46
N ARG A 71 -6.64 -11.13 3.94
CA ARG A 71 -7.72 -11.06 2.95
C ARG A 71 -7.20 -11.14 1.51
N GLY A 72 -5.89 -11.21 1.30
CA GLY A 72 -5.24 -11.26 -0.01
C GLY A 72 -4.91 -9.89 -0.61
N CYS A 73 -5.05 -8.80 0.16
CA CYS A 73 -4.76 -7.44 -0.31
C CYS A 73 -3.29 -7.10 -0.05
N THR A 74 -2.43 -7.31 -1.05
CA THR A 74 -0.96 -7.10 -0.93
C THR A 74 -0.42 -6.00 -1.84
N GLY A 75 -1.29 -5.24 -2.51
CA GLY A 75 -0.93 -4.21 -3.48
C GLY A 75 -0.73 -4.71 -4.91
N LYS A 76 -0.92 -6.00 -5.18
CA LYS A 76 -0.78 -6.58 -6.53
C LYS A 76 -1.62 -5.83 -7.57
N GLY A 77 -0.97 -5.38 -8.64
CA GLY A 77 -1.59 -4.65 -9.75
C GLY A 77 -1.66 -3.13 -9.55
N VAL A 78 -1.22 -2.62 -8.40
CA VAL A 78 -1.09 -1.18 -8.15
C VAL A 78 0.34 -0.74 -8.44
N VAL A 79 0.48 0.43 -9.06
CA VAL A 79 1.75 1.11 -9.35
C VAL A 79 1.86 2.36 -8.49
N VAL A 80 2.93 2.46 -7.71
CA VAL A 80 3.23 3.61 -6.85
C VAL A 80 4.55 4.26 -7.30
N SER A 81 4.64 5.57 -7.27
CA SER A 81 5.88 6.32 -7.49
C SER A 81 6.21 7.23 -6.31
N VAL A 82 7.48 7.23 -5.90
CA VAL A 82 8.02 8.10 -4.84
C VAL A 82 8.70 9.31 -5.48
N LEU A 83 8.22 10.51 -5.18
CA LEU A 83 8.71 11.77 -5.77
C LEU A 83 9.66 12.41 -4.76
N ASP A 84 10.96 12.19 -4.95
CA ASP A 84 11.96 12.43 -3.90
C ASP A 84 13.38 12.61 -4.46
N ASP A 85 14.40 12.21 -3.69
CA ASP A 85 15.83 12.30 -4.01
C ASP A 85 16.38 11.13 -4.87
N GLY A 86 15.49 10.21 -5.27
CA GLY A 86 15.80 9.06 -6.12
C GLY A 86 15.44 7.71 -5.48
N ILE A 87 15.62 6.64 -6.25
CA ILE A 87 15.39 5.26 -5.80
C ILE A 87 16.55 4.37 -6.24
N GLU A 88 17.14 3.65 -5.30
CA GLU A 88 18.10 2.58 -5.58
C GLU A 88 17.35 1.38 -6.17
N LYS A 89 17.12 1.41 -7.48
CA LYS A 89 16.35 0.39 -8.21
C LYS A 89 16.96 -1.02 -8.12
N SER A 90 18.26 -1.11 -7.86
CA SER A 90 18.98 -2.37 -7.67
C SER A 90 19.00 -2.87 -6.22
N HIS A 91 18.37 -2.16 -5.27
CA HIS A 91 18.32 -2.61 -3.88
C HIS A 91 17.68 -4.01 -3.83
N PRO A 92 18.29 -4.98 -3.11
CA PRO A 92 17.83 -6.37 -3.09
C PRO A 92 16.37 -6.51 -2.64
N ASP A 93 15.90 -5.59 -1.79
CA ASP A 93 14.53 -5.57 -1.28
C ASP A 93 13.54 -4.75 -2.14
N LEU A 94 13.98 -4.15 -3.25
CA LEU A 94 13.12 -3.36 -4.15
C LEU A 94 13.13 -3.86 -5.59
N SER A 95 14.24 -4.45 -6.03
CA SER A 95 14.49 -4.77 -7.44
C SER A 95 13.41 -5.61 -8.12
N GLU A 96 12.79 -6.56 -7.41
CA GLU A 96 11.70 -7.37 -7.97
C GLU A 96 10.43 -6.54 -8.23
N ASN A 97 10.15 -5.57 -7.35
CA ASN A 97 8.98 -4.69 -7.45
C ASN A 97 9.23 -3.43 -8.28
N TYR A 98 10.50 -3.11 -8.59
CA TYR A 98 10.89 -1.89 -9.29
C TYR A 98 10.27 -1.76 -10.70
N ASP A 99 9.60 -0.66 -10.98
CA ASP A 99 8.98 -0.37 -12.27
C ASP A 99 9.62 0.83 -12.98
N PRO A 100 10.31 0.60 -14.11
CA PRO A 100 10.93 1.69 -14.87
C PRO A 100 9.90 2.64 -15.48
N LYS A 101 8.66 2.20 -15.75
CA LYS A 101 7.60 3.10 -16.26
C LYS A 101 7.05 4.03 -15.18
N ALA A 102 7.27 3.70 -13.92
CA ALA A 102 6.93 4.54 -12.78
C ALA A 102 8.12 5.41 -12.32
N SER A 103 9.20 5.47 -13.11
CA SER A 103 10.45 6.07 -12.69
C SER A 103 11.03 7.03 -13.73
N TYR A 104 11.67 8.09 -13.26
CA TYR A 104 12.39 9.05 -14.11
C TYR A 104 13.34 9.91 -13.27
N ASP A 105 14.38 10.44 -13.87
CA ASP A 105 15.23 11.46 -13.28
C ASP A 105 14.90 12.82 -13.87
N MET A 106 14.26 13.68 -13.09
CA MET A 106 13.91 15.04 -13.50
C MET A 106 15.08 16.01 -13.30
N ASN A 107 16.03 15.69 -12.41
CA ASN A 107 17.20 16.52 -12.15
C ASN A 107 18.20 16.45 -13.32
N ASP A 108 18.48 15.24 -13.81
CA ASP A 108 19.43 14.98 -14.91
C ASP A 108 18.73 14.73 -16.26
N ASN A 109 17.39 14.67 -16.26
CA ASN A 109 16.54 14.48 -17.44
C ASN A 109 16.83 13.18 -18.20
N ASP A 110 16.85 12.06 -17.49
CA ASP A 110 16.99 10.73 -18.06
C ASP A 110 16.11 9.67 -17.35
N ALA A 111 16.17 8.42 -17.80
CA ALA A 111 15.32 7.34 -17.28
C ALA A 111 15.88 6.65 -16.02
N ASN A 112 17.02 7.09 -15.49
CA ASN A 112 17.73 6.45 -14.39
C ASN A 112 17.53 7.22 -13.07
N PRO A 113 16.57 6.83 -12.22
CA PRO A 113 16.28 7.56 -10.99
C PRO A 113 17.27 7.26 -9.86
N GLU A 114 18.45 6.69 -10.15
CA GLU A 114 19.36 6.26 -9.10
C GLU A 114 19.94 7.45 -8.33
N PRO A 115 19.94 7.40 -6.99
CA PRO A 115 20.52 8.46 -6.20
C PRO A 115 22.05 8.47 -6.39
N PRO A 116 22.69 9.63 -6.55
CA PRO A 116 24.14 9.70 -6.60
C PRO A 116 24.73 9.31 -5.24
N TYR A 117 25.62 8.33 -5.23
CA TYR A 117 26.39 7.95 -4.03
C TYR A 117 27.51 8.96 -3.80
N SER A 118 27.26 9.90 -2.90
CA SER A 118 28.22 10.92 -2.50
C SER A 118 28.35 10.93 -0.98
N GLN A 119 29.54 11.24 -0.47
CA GLN A 119 29.74 11.40 0.98
C GLN A 119 29.05 12.66 1.52
N ILE A 120 28.69 13.59 0.64
CA ILE A 120 28.09 14.89 0.96
C ILE A 120 26.58 14.84 0.75
N SER A 121 26.12 14.17 -0.30
CA SER A 121 24.70 13.98 -0.59
C SER A 121 24.16 12.77 0.16
N GLN A 122 23.10 12.97 0.94
CA GLN A 122 22.40 11.92 1.66
C GLN A 122 21.14 11.47 0.91
N ASN A 123 21.23 11.28 -0.41
CA ASN A 123 20.11 10.84 -1.24
C ASN A 123 19.71 9.38 -0.94
N ARG A 124 19.00 9.23 0.17
CA ARG A 124 18.60 7.95 0.78
C ARG A 124 17.11 7.97 1.14
N HIS A 125 16.47 9.13 1.05
CA HIS A 125 15.13 9.35 1.55
C HIS A 125 14.11 8.62 0.68
N GLY A 126 14.17 8.77 -0.64
CA GLY A 126 13.30 8.10 -1.59
C GLY A 126 13.39 6.57 -1.54
N THR A 127 14.61 6.01 -1.48
CA THR A 127 14.81 4.55 -1.31
C THR A 127 14.18 4.04 -0.01
N ARG A 128 14.28 4.77 1.11
CA ARG A 128 13.64 4.39 2.38
C ARG A 128 12.12 4.44 2.29
N CYS A 129 11.58 5.50 1.71
CA CYS A 129 10.13 5.64 1.47
C CYS A 129 9.61 4.49 0.58
N ALA A 130 10.32 4.16 -0.50
CA ALA A 130 9.99 3.04 -1.38
C ALA A 130 9.96 1.69 -0.63
N GLY A 131 10.92 1.47 0.27
CA GLY A 131 10.96 0.28 1.13
C GLY A 131 9.73 0.15 2.03
N VAL A 132 9.33 1.23 2.70
CA VAL A 132 8.11 1.23 3.53
C VAL A 132 6.86 0.86 2.71
N ILE A 133 6.79 1.30 1.46
CA ILE A 133 5.65 1.04 0.57
C ILE A 133 5.68 -0.39 0.04
N ALA A 134 6.79 -0.82 -0.58
CA ALA A 134 6.82 -1.99 -1.45
C ALA A 134 8.11 -2.82 -1.35
N ALA A 135 8.81 -2.79 -0.20
CA ALA A 135 9.82 -3.79 0.08
C ALA A 135 9.26 -5.21 -0.12
N VAL A 136 10.06 -6.07 -0.74
CA VAL A 136 9.65 -7.41 -1.16
C VAL A 136 9.47 -8.30 0.08
N ALA A 137 8.38 -9.06 0.11
CA ALA A 137 8.14 -10.01 1.20
C ALA A 137 8.76 -11.38 0.92
N ASN A 138 9.17 -12.07 1.98
CA ASN A 138 9.67 -13.43 1.97
C ASN A 138 10.98 -13.65 1.17
N ASN A 139 11.83 -12.63 1.08
CA ASN A 139 13.11 -12.70 0.34
C ASN A 139 14.33 -12.81 1.26
N THR A 140 14.15 -12.91 2.58
CA THR A 140 15.21 -12.96 3.62
C THR A 140 16.06 -11.69 3.74
N VAL A 141 15.63 -10.57 3.17
CA VAL A 141 16.32 -9.29 3.18
C VAL A 141 15.49 -8.29 3.98
N CYS A 142 16.14 -7.51 4.86
CA CYS A 142 15.51 -6.38 5.55
C CYS A 142 14.12 -6.72 6.15
N GLY A 143 13.08 -5.95 5.82
CA GLY A 143 11.71 -6.10 6.31
C GLY A 143 10.73 -6.26 5.15
N VAL A 144 9.51 -5.78 5.31
CA VAL A 144 8.46 -5.87 4.28
C VAL A 144 7.74 -4.54 4.06
N GLY A 145 7.33 -4.29 2.81
CA GLY A 145 6.49 -3.14 2.47
C GLY A 145 5.03 -3.37 2.84
N VAL A 146 4.28 -2.30 3.09
CA VAL A 146 2.83 -2.36 3.31
C VAL A 146 2.10 -3.04 2.13
N ALA A 147 2.54 -2.73 0.92
CA ALA A 147 2.05 -3.23 -0.35
C ALA A 147 3.16 -3.99 -1.09
N PHE A 148 3.71 -5.03 -0.46
CA PHE A 148 4.86 -5.81 -0.94
C PHE A 148 4.70 -6.52 -2.30
N ASN A 149 3.53 -6.47 -2.95
CA ASN A 149 3.34 -6.91 -4.34
C ASN A 149 2.93 -5.78 -5.30
N ALA A 150 2.92 -4.53 -4.85
CA ALA A 150 2.78 -3.38 -5.74
C ALA A 150 4.05 -3.21 -6.58
N ARG A 151 3.90 -2.55 -7.73
CA ARG A 151 5.01 -2.00 -8.48
C ARG A 151 5.44 -0.68 -7.85
N ILE A 152 6.75 -0.45 -7.76
CA ILE A 152 7.31 0.76 -7.15
C ILE A 152 8.30 1.44 -8.10
N GLY A 153 8.13 2.73 -8.30
CA GLY A 153 9.10 3.57 -9.02
C GLY A 153 9.55 4.74 -8.18
N GLY A 154 10.45 5.53 -8.76
CA GLY A 154 10.94 6.76 -8.15
C GLY A 154 11.17 7.85 -9.19
N ILE A 155 10.73 9.05 -8.85
CA ILE A 155 10.99 10.26 -9.61
C ILE A 155 12.01 11.09 -8.82
N ARG A 156 13.28 11.10 -9.29
CA ARG A 156 14.35 11.91 -8.70
C ARG A 156 14.14 13.36 -9.12
N MET A 157 13.76 14.21 -8.18
CA MET A 157 13.47 15.63 -8.44
C MET A 157 13.95 16.58 -7.34
N LEU A 158 14.30 16.06 -6.15
CA LEU A 158 14.77 16.87 -5.02
C LEU A 158 16.29 17.04 -4.94
N ASP A 159 17.06 16.39 -5.80
CA ASP A 159 18.53 16.47 -5.80
C ASP A 159 19.05 17.61 -6.69
N GLY A 160 18.47 18.81 -6.50
CA GLY A 160 18.77 19.99 -7.31
C GLY A 160 17.79 21.12 -7.06
N TYR A 161 17.80 22.13 -7.93
CA TYR A 161 16.84 23.24 -7.87
C TYR A 161 15.45 22.75 -8.27
N VAL A 162 14.51 22.84 -7.33
CA VAL A 162 13.10 22.55 -7.58
C VAL A 162 12.42 23.82 -8.10
N THR A 163 11.73 23.71 -9.23
CA THR A 163 10.96 24.80 -9.86
C THR A 163 9.52 24.36 -10.05
N ASP A 164 8.58 25.30 -10.19
CA ASP A 164 7.16 25.01 -10.45
C ASP A 164 6.97 24.10 -11.68
N LEU A 165 7.76 24.29 -12.74
CA LEU A 165 7.75 23.42 -13.91
C LEU A 165 8.23 21.99 -13.60
N LEU A 166 9.28 21.85 -12.79
CA LEU A 166 9.82 20.55 -12.37
C LEU A 166 8.81 19.79 -11.52
N GLU A 167 8.17 20.48 -10.57
CA GLU A 167 7.09 19.92 -9.75
C GLU A 167 5.93 19.46 -10.63
N ALA A 168 5.44 20.32 -11.52
CA ALA A 168 4.33 19.99 -12.41
C ALA A 168 4.63 18.77 -13.30
N LYS A 169 5.84 18.69 -13.87
CA LYS A 169 6.28 17.53 -14.66
C LYS A 169 6.34 16.26 -13.81
N SER A 170 6.85 16.35 -12.60
CA SER A 170 6.93 15.22 -11.66
C SER A 170 5.55 14.69 -11.27
N LEU A 171 4.61 15.59 -10.98
CA LEU A 171 3.22 15.28 -10.62
C LEU A 171 2.40 14.72 -11.80
N THR A 172 2.84 14.95 -13.03
CA THR A 172 2.14 14.51 -14.26
C THR A 172 2.81 13.38 -15.03
N PHE A 173 3.95 12.90 -14.53
CA PHE A 173 4.71 11.87 -15.20
C PHE A 173 3.94 10.55 -15.27
N ASN A 174 3.59 10.09 -16.47
CA ASN A 174 2.95 8.79 -16.70
C ASN A 174 1.67 8.52 -15.86
N GLN A 175 0.80 9.54 -15.72
CA GLN A 175 -0.47 9.46 -14.98
C GLN A 175 -1.42 8.33 -15.41
N GLN A 176 -1.34 7.85 -16.66
CA GLN A 176 -2.15 6.71 -17.12
C GLN A 176 -1.64 5.35 -16.61
N HIS A 177 -0.40 5.30 -16.12
CA HIS A 177 0.25 4.08 -15.62
C HIS A 177 0.40 4.09 -14.10
N ILE A 178 0.84 5.21 -13.52
CA ILE A 178 1.06 5.36 -12.08
C ILE A 178 -0.27 5.64 -11.39
N ASN A 179 -0.60 4.83 -10.38
CA ASN A 179 -1.86 4.97 -9.65
C ASN A 179 -1.73 5.90 -8.43
N ILE A 180 -0.58 5.90 -7.77
CA ILE A 180 -0.34 6.64 -6.53
C ILE A 180 1.01 7.34 -6.62
N TYR A 181 1.02 8.62 -6.26
CA TYR A 181 2.23 9.43 -6.08
C TYR A 181 2.42 9.67 -4.60
N SER A 182 3.61 9.40 -4.07
CA SER A 182 3.98 9.65 -2.68
C SER A 182 5.05 10.73 -2.63
N ALA A 183 4.78 11.79 -1.88
CA ALA A 183 5.64 12.94 -1.74
C ALA A 183 5.62 13.43 -0.28
N SER A 184 6.78 13.80 0.23
CA SER A 184 6.94 14.42 1.56
C SER A 184 7.92 15.59 1.48
N TRP A 185 7.74 16.41 0.46
CA TRP A 185 8.40 17.69 0.29
C TRP A 185 7.36 18.82 0.31
N GLY A 186 7.83 20.04 0.43
CA GLY A 186 6.98 21.22 0.51
C GLY A 186 7.76 22.43 0.99
N PRO A 187 7.05 23.48 1.44
CA PRO A 187 7.67 24.65 2.06
C PRO A 187 8.52 24.25 3.27
N LYS A 188 9.41 25.15 3.66
CA LYS A 188 10.29 24.92 4.82
C LYS A 188 9.50 24.83 6.12
N ASP A 189 9.73 23.77 6.90
CA ASP A 189 9.12 23.55 8.22
C ASP A 189 9.78 24.39 9.34
N ASP A 190 9.88 25.71 9.17
CA ASP A 190 10.48 26.62 10.15
C ASP A 190 9.47 27.37 11.03
N GLY A 191 8.18 27.06 10.87
CA GLY A 191 7.07 27.69 11.57
C GLY A 191 6.84 29.15 11.18
N LYS A 192 7.43 29.62 10.07
CA LYS A 192 7.33 31.02 9.59
C LYS A 192 6.97 31.11 8.12
N THR A 193 7.22 30.06 7.35
CA THR A 193 6.95 30.00 5.92
C THR A 193 5.49 29.64 5.64
N VAL A 194 4.84 30.40 4.76
CA VAL A 194 3.53 30.07 4.18
C VAL A 194 3.70 30.13 2.67
N ASP A 195 3.61 28.96 2.04
CA ASP A 195 3.82 28.81 0.60
C ASP A 195 3.02 27.60 0.09
N GLY A 196 2.94 27.41 -1.22
CA GLY A 196 2.18 26.33 -1.84
C GLY A 196 2.62 26.08 -3.28
N PRO A 197 1.93 25.18 -4.00
CA PRO A 197 2.26 24.88 -5.39
C PRO A 197 2.13 26.14 -6.26
N GLY A 198 3.05 26.31 -7.21
CA GLY A 198 2.95 27.35 -8.23
C GLY A 198 1.79 27.08 -9.21
N ILE A 199 1.71 27.88 -10.27
CA ILE A 199 0.59 27.82 -11.22
C ILE A 199 0.61 26.48 -11.97
N LEU A 200 1.78 26.01 -12.38
CA LEU A 200 1.91 24.77 -13.14
C LEU A 200 1.67 23.54 -12.26
N ALA A 201 2.21 23.52 -11.05
CA ALA A 201 2.00 22.43 -10.10
C ALA A 201 0.53 22.36 -9.65
N SER A 202 -0.13 23.51 -9.46
CA SER A 202 -1.57 23.56 -9.18
C SER A 202 -2.41 22.99 -10.32
N GLU A 203 -2.09 23.35 -11.56
CA GLU A 203 -2.74 22.81 -12.76
C GLU A 203 -2.49 21.30 -12.91
N ALA A 204 -1.30 20.82 -12.55
CA ALA A 204 -0.97 19.39 -12.55
C ALA A 204 -1.89 18.59 -11.60
N PHE A 205 -2.19 19.12 -10.40
CA PHE A 205 -3.17 18.51 -9.50
C PHE A 205 -4.58 18.51 -10.09
N ILE A 206 -5.02 19.63 -10.67
CA ILE A 206 -6.35 19.73 -11.32
C ILE A 206 -6.47 18.68 -12.43
N ARG A 207 -5.44 18.53 -13.26
CA ARG A 207 -5.42 17.52 -14.32
C ARG A 207 -5.51 16.12 -13.77
N GLY A 208 -4.74 15.81 -12.72
CA GLY A 208 -4.74 14.48 -12.10
C GLY A 208 -6.10 14.00 -11.58
N ILE A 209 -7.03 14.93 -11.25
CA ILE A 209 -8.39 14.59 -10.84
C ILE A 209 -9.44 14.74 -11.95
N SER A 210 -9.14 15.47 -13.03
CA SER A 210 -10.10 15.80 -14.09
C SER A 210 -9.99 14.87 -15.31
N SER A 211 -8.85 14.21 -15.49
CA SER A 211 -8.67 13.23 -16.56
C SER A 211 -9.28 11.88 -16.16
N VAL A 212 -10.58 11.73 -16.41
CA VAL A 212 -11.32 10.45 -16.45
C VAL A 212 -11.67 10.11 -17.89
#